data_AF-A0A9P1MAC5-F1
#
_entry.id   AF-A0A9P1MAC5-F1
#
_cell.length_a   1.000
_cell.length_b   1.000
_cell.length_c   1.000
_cell.angle_alpha   90.00
_cell.angle_beta   90.00
_cell.angle_gamma   90.00
#
_symmetry.space_group_name_H-M   'P 1'
#
loop_
_entity.id
_entity.type
_entity.pdbx_description
1 polymer ?
#
loop_
_entity_poly.entity_id
_entity_poly.type
_entity_poly.pdbx_seq_one_letter_code
_entity_poly.pdbx_strand_id
1 'polypeptide(L)'
;FTVTRAPVNKGVDQRATQADVTASFIAQILEKDPKAYVIAAGDFNEFVQVQPLRIFTEKSGLTDLDEVAHIATNERYTYLFDMNSQALDHTFVSPAAGCGVQYQHMHLNTWQNYDDQVSDHDPSVAKFHLC
;
A
#
# COMPACT_ATOMS: atom_id res chain seq x y z
N PHE A 1 16.88 0.54 -35.27
CA PHE A 1 16.36 1.27 -34.10
C PHE A 1 15.30 0.41 -33.44
N THR A 2 15.66 -0.34 -32.40
CA THR A 2 14.70 -1.10 -31.59
C THR A 2 13.96 -0.10 -30.72
N VAL A 3 12.70 0.16 -31.05
CA VAL A 3 11.80 0.88 -30.16
C VAL A 3 11.60 0.00 -28.94
N THR A 4 12.28 0.31 -27.83
CA THR A 4 11.94 -0.23 -26.52
C THR A 4 10.56 0.29 -26.17
N ARG A 5 9.53 -0.54 -26.35
CA ARG A 5 8.19 -0.23 -25.86
C ARG A 5 8.25 -0.34 -24.35
N ALA A 6 8.14 0.78 -23.64
CA ALA A 6 8.07 0.76 -22.19
C ALA A 6 6.96 -0.23 -21.76
N PRO A 7 7.14 -0.97 -20.65
CA PRO A 7 6.11 -1.84 -20.11
C PRO A 7 4.79 -1.05 -19.99
N VAL A 8 3.70 -1.64 -20.48
CA VAL A 8 2.38 -1.00 -20.39
C VAL A 8 1.80 -1.37 -19.03
N ASN A 9 1.55 -0.39 -18.18
CA ASN A 9 0.85 -0.59 -16.91
C ASN A 9 -0.65 -0.87 -17.16
N LYS A 10 -0.98 -2.14 -17.46
CA LYS A 10 -2.34 -2.56 -17.76
C LYS A 10 -3.21 -2.46 -16.52
N GLY A 11 -4.47 -2.10 -16.69
CA GLY A 11 -5.44 -2.04 -15.60
C GLY A 11 -5.42 -0.73 -14.80
N VAL A 12 -4.56 0.23 -15.17
CA VAL A 12 -4.39 1.48 -14.41
C VAL A 12 -5.69 2.29 -14.31
N ASP A 13 -6.51 2.34 -15.36
CA ASP A 13 -7.79 3.06 -15.34
C ASP A 13 -8.80 2.40 -14.40
N GLN A 14 -8.82 1.05 -14.37
CA GLN A 14 -9.65 0.29 -13.44
C GLN A 14 -9.20 0.49 -12.00
N ARG A 15 -7.89 0.41 -11.73
CA ARG A 15 -7.32 0.67 -10.39
C ARG A 15 -7.54 2.11 -9.95
N ALA A 16 -7.43 3.09 -10.84
CA ALA A 16 -7.76 4.48 -10.53
C ALA A 16 -9.23 4.65 -10.13
N THR A 17 -10.14 3.96 -10.83
CA THR A 17 -11.58 3.97 -10.50
C THR A 17 -11.84 3.31 -9.14
N GLN A 18 -11.20 2.17 -8.86
CA GLN A 18 -11.31 1.48 -7.57
C GLN A 18 -10.76 2.35 -6.43
N ALA A 19 -9.59 2.96 -6.64
CA ALA A 19 -8.99 3.90 -5.70
C ALA A 19 -9.92 5.09 -5.40
N ASP A 20 -10.53 5.68 -6.42
CA ASP A 20 -11.45 6.80 -6.27
C ASP A 20 -12.70 6.44 -5.44
N VAL A 21 -13.32 5.28 -5.73
CA VAL A 21 -14.52 4.82 -5.02
C VAL A 21 -14.19 4.52 -3.55
N THR A 22 -13.12 3.78 -3.28
CA THR A 22 -12.73 3.45 -1.91
C THR A 22 -12.34 4.70 -1.13
N ALA A 23 -11.57 5.61 -1.74
CA ALA A 23 -11.17 6.86 -1.09
C ALA A 23 -12.37 7.77 -0.80
N SER A 24 -13.34 7.85 -1.73
CA SER A 24 -14.57 8.62 -1.53
C SER A 24 -15.39 8.09 -0.36
N PHE A 25 -15.45 6.77 -0.19
CA PHE A 25 -16.14 6.17 0.94
C PHE A 25 -15.45 6.49 2.27
N ILE A 26 -14.13 6.39 2.32
CA ILE A 26 -13.33 6.74 3.50
C ILE A 26 -13.49 8.23 3.85
N ALA A 27 -13.46 9.11 2.85
CA ALA A 27 -13.66 10.54 3.04
C ALA A 27 -15.03 10.84 3.70
N GLN A 28 -16.10 10.15 3.30
CA GLN A 28 -17.42 10.28 3.93
C GLN A 28 -17.44 9.82 5.39
N ILE A 29 -16.64 8.81 5.74
CA ILE A 29 -16.49 8.38 7.14
C ILE A 29 -15.82 9.50 7.94
N LEU A 30 -14.70 10.04 7.45
CA LEU A 30 -13.92 11.07 8.14
C LEU A 30 -14.61 12.44 8.17
N GLU A 31 -15.48 12.74 7.20
CA GLU A 31 -16.34 13.93 7.24
C GLU A 31 -17.35 13.85 8.39
N LYS A 32 -17.89 12.66 8.66
CA LYS A 32 -18.83 12.44 9.76
C LYS A 32 -18.15 12.35 11.11
N ASP A 33 -16.99 11.71 11.17
CA ASP A 33 -16.17 11.59 12.37
C ASP A 33 -14.69 11.75 12.03
N PRO A 34 -14.13 12.96 12.22
CA PRO A 34 -12.70 13.21 11.98
C PRO A 34 -11.75 12.42 12.89
N LYS A 35 -12.28 11.76 13.94
CA LYS A 35 -11.52 10.92 14.87
C LYS A 35 -11.73 9.43 14.62
N ALA A 36 -12.45 9.05 13.58
CA ALA A 36 -12.65 7.65 13.25
C ALA A 36 -11.30 6.97 12.98
N TYR A 37 -11.12 5.80 13.58
CA TYR A 37 -10.00 4.91 13.30
C TYR A 37 -10.29 4.17 11.99
N VAL A 38 -9.62 4.56 10.91
CA VAL A 38 -9.76 3.94 9.59
C VAL A 38 -8.42 3.38 9.16
N ILE A 39 -8.44 2.13 8.72
CA ILE A 39 -7.29 1.42 8.15
C ILE A 39 -7.75 0.86 6.80
N ALA A 40 -6.97 1.15 5.75
CA ALA A 40 -7.14 0.53 4.44
C ALA A 40 -5.84 -0.21 4.10
N ALA A 41 -5.89 -1.55 4.03
CA ALA A 41 -4.72 -2.38 3.86
C ALA A 41 -4.94 -3.49 2.84
N GLY A 42 -3.88 -3.84 2.10
CA GLY A 42 -3.86 -4.96 1.15
C GLY A 42 -3.03 -4.65 -0.09
N ASP A 43 -3.16 -5.50 -1.11
CA ASP A 43 -2.55 -5.29 -2.43
C ASP A 43 -3.31 -4.22 -3.21
N PHE A 44 -2.69 -3.06 -3.42
CA PHE A 44 -3.23 -2.02 -4.31
C PHE A 44 -2.72 -2.17 -5.75
N ASN A 45 -1.76 -3.08 -5.96
CA ASN A 45 -1.15 -3.42 -7.24
C ASN A 45 -0.57 -2.20 -7.96
N GLU A 46 -0.04 -1.26 -7.19
CA GLU A 46 0.53 0.00 -7.66
C GLU A 46 1.55 0.55 -6.67
N PHE A 47 2.47 1.36 -7.19
CA PHE A 47 3.41 2.12 -6.36
C PHE A 47 2.78 3.42 -5.83
N VAL A 48 3.15 3.83 -4.62
CA VAL A 48 2.62 5.05 -3.98
C VAL A 48 2.74 6.32 -4.84
N GLN A 49 3.78 6.42 -5.66
CA GLN A 49 4.01 7.58 -6.52
C GLN A 49 3.14 7.64 -7.78
N VAL A 50 2.37 6.60 -8.13
CA VAL A 50 1.57 6.57 -9.37
C VAL A 50 0.15 7.09 -9.18
N GLN A 51 -0.54 7.40 -10.29
CA GLN A 51 -1.82 8.11 -10.28
C GLN A 51 -2.90 7.46 -9.39
N PRO A 52 -3.18 6.13 -9.43
CA PRO A 52 -4.22 5.55 -8.58
C PRO A 52 -3.99 5.81 -7.09
N LEU A 53 -2.74 5.72 -6.60
CA LEU A 53 -2.43 5.91 -5.19
C LEU A 53 -2.38 7.40 -4.79
N ARG A 54 -2.04 8.29 -5.72
CA ARG A 54 -2.23 9.74 -5.51
C ARG A 54 -3.70 10.09 -5.35
N ILE A 55 -4.56 9.59 -6.23
CA ILE A 55 -6.02 9.76 -6.12
C ILE A 55 -6.50 9.23 -4.77
N PHE A 56 -6.06 8.02 -4.39
CA PHE A 56 -6.47 7.39 -3.14
C PHE A 56 -6.09 8.25 -1.93
N THR A 57 -4.83 8.63 -1.80
CA THR A 57 -4.31 9.36 -0.62
C THR A 57 -4.84 10.78 -0.54
N GLU A 58 -4.83 11.54 -1.65
CA GLU A 58 -5.33 12.92 -1.70
C GLU A 58 -6.82 13.01 -1.34
N LYS A 59 -7.63 12.04 -1.79
CA LYS A 59 -9.08 12.07 -1.58
C LYS A 59 -9.51 11.46 -0.26
N SER A 60 -8.88 10.36 0.18
CA SER A 60 -9.23 9.68 1.43
C SER A 60 -8.76 10.43 2.66
N GLY A 61 -7.68 11.23 2.55
CA GLY A 61 -7.03 11.86 3.69
C GLY A 61 -6.26 10.88 4.58
N LEU A 62 -6.06 9.62 4.15
CA LEU A 62 -5.22 8.65 4.85
C LEU A 62 -3.74 8.86 4.52
N THR A 63 -2.87 8.46 5.45
CA THR A 63 -1.41 8.51 5.28
C THR A 63 -0.85 7.10 5.22
N ASP A 64 0.21 6.90 4.42
CA ASP A 64 0.92 5.64 4.31
C ASP A 64 1.58 5.26 5.64
N LEU A 65 1.33 4.04 6.11
CA LEU A 65 1.87 3.52 7.36
C LEU A 65 3.39 3.31 7.29
N ASP A 66 3.97 3.09 6.10
CA ASP A 66 5.43 3.06 5.95
C ASP A 66 6.07 4.40 6.32
N GLU A 67 5.39 5.52 6.04
CA GLU A 67 5.86 6.85 6.44
C GLU A 67 5.64 7.11 7.92
N VAL A 68 4.46 6.76 8.43
CA VAL A 68 4.07 6.95 9.84
C VAL A 68 4.96 6.14 10.79
N ALA A 69 5.29 4.89 10.41
CA ALA A 69 6.15 4.01 11.20
C ALA A 69 7.64 4.14 10.87
N HIS A 70 8.01 5.07 9.98
CA HIS A 70 9.39 5.33 9.58
C HIS A 70 10.15 4.10 9.04
N ILE A 71 9.46 3.29 8.22
CA ILE A 71 10.07 2.14 7.56
C ILE A 71 11.09 2.63 6.54
N ALA A 72 12.32 2.11 6.62
CA ALA A 72 13.37 2.42 5.67
C ALA A 72 12.95 2.03 4.25
N THR A 73 13.24 2.87 3.26
CA THR A 73 12.74 2.69 1.89
C THR A 73 13.13 1.36 1.25
N ASN A 74 14.27 0.80 1.64
CA ASN A 74 14.77 -0.50 1.17
C ASN A 74 14.08 -1.70 1.84
N GLU A 75 13.23 -1.49 2.85
CA GLU A 75 12.48 -2.55 3.57
C GLU A 75 10.98 -2.53 3.23
N ARG A 76 10.53 -1.66 2.32
CA ARG A 76 9.09 -1.48 2.00
C ARG A 76 8.55 -2.44 0.94
N TYR A 77 9.40 -3.27 0.35
CA TYR A 77 8.97 -4.16 -0.71
C TYR A 77 8.21 -5.35 -0.12
N THR A 78 7.20 -5.79 -0.86
CA THR A 78 6.40 -6.96 -0.52
C THR A 78 6.40 -8.00 -1.62
N TYR A 79 6.94 -7.70 -2.80
CA TYR A 79 6.86 -8.56 -3.97
C TYR A 79 8.16 -8.53 -4.78
N LEU A 80 8.56 -9.66 -5.36
CA LEU A 80 9.67 -9.74 -6.31
C LEU A 80 9.17 -10.09 -7.70
N PHE A 81 9.54 -9.28 -8.69
CA PHE A 81 9.23 -9.57 -10.09
C PHE A 81 10.34 -9.13 -11.01
N ASP A 82 10.76 -10.06 -11.89
CA ASP A 82 11.79 -9.82 -12.89
C ASP A 82 13.05 -9.16 -12.29
N MET A 83 13.53 -9.73 -11.17
CA MET A 83 14.68 -9.24 -10.39
C MET A 83 14.50 -7.85 -9.75
N ASN A 84 13.27 -7.35 -9.64
CA ASN A 84 12.96 -6.08 -8.98
C ASN A 84 12.16 -6.29 -7.70
N SER A 85 12.53 -5.58 -6.64
CA SER A 85 11.74 -5.45 -5.41
C SER A 85 10.67 -4.39 -5.58
N GLN A 86 9.42 -4.76 -5.30
CA GLN A 86 8.23 -3.94 -5.55
C GLN A 86 7.40 -3.79 -4.28
N ALA A 87 6.93 -2.57 -4.02
CA ALA A 87 5.99 -2.25 -2.94
C ALA A 87 4.58 -2.12 -3.54
N LEU A 88 3.82 -3.21 -3.52
CA LEU A 88 2.46 -3.28 -4.08
C LEU A 88 1.39 -3.35 -2.98
N ASP A 89 1.75 -3.92 -1.83
CA ASP A 89 0.89 -3.96 -0.65
C ASP A 89 1.16 -2.74 0.22
N HIS A 90 0.09 -2.05 0.59
CA HIS A 90 0.16 -0.83 1.38
C HIS A 90 -0.80 -0.92 2.54
N THR A 91 -0.48 -0.20 3.60
CA THR A 91 -1.41 0.08 4.71
C THR A 91 -1.53 1.58 4.85
N PHE A 92 -2.74 2.11 4.70
CA PHE A 92 -3.03 3.53 4.91
C PHE A 92 -3.89 3.71 6.16
N VAL A 93 -3.61 4.75 6.93
CA VAL A 93 -4.23 4.98 8.24
C VAL A 93 -4.77 6.40 8.37
N SER A 94 -5.87 6.54 9.10
CA SER A 94 -6.39 7.86 9.48
C SER A 94 -5.48 8.47 10.56
N PRO A 95 -5.48 9.81 10.74
CA PRO A 95 -4.67 10.45 11.77
C PRO A 95 -4.87 9.86 13.17
N ALA A 96 -6.10 9.44 13.50
CA ALA A 96 -6.41 8.81 14.79
C ALA A 96 -5.78 7.42 14.96
N ALA A 97 -5.61 6.67 13.87
CA ALA A 97 -5.07 5.31 13.89
C ALA A 97 -3.52 5.25 13.81
N GLY A 98 -2.84 6.34 13.48
CA GLY A 98 -1.38 6.35 13.31
C GLY A 98 -0.56 6.45 14.60
N CYS A 99 -1.17 6.78 15.74
CA CYS A 99 -0.41 7.06 16.97
C CYS A 99 0.17 5.79 17.61
N GLY A 100 1.49 5.76 17.81
CA GLY A 100 2.17 4.67 18.54
C GLY A 100 2.15 3.31 17.83
N VAL A 101 1.85 3.29 16.53
CA VAL A 101 1.80 2.06 15.74
C VAL A 101 3.18 1.41 15.61
N GLN A 102 3.21 0.07 15.66
CA GLN A 102 4.38 -0.72 15.27
C GLN A 102 4.05 -1.40 13.94
N TYR A 103 4.97 -1.36 12.98
CA TYR A 103 4.74 -1.89 11.63
C TYR A 103 6.01 -2.53 11.08
N GLN A 104 5.87 -3.62 10.33
CA GLN A 104 6.98 -4.30 9.67
C GLN A 104 6.47 -5.14 8.48
N HIS A 105 7.25 -5.15 7.40
CA HIS A 105 7.15 -6.13 6.31
C HIS A 105 7.97 -7.36 6.67
N MET A 106 7.33 -8.52 6.67
CA MET A 106 7.98 -9.78 7.05
C MET A 106 8.49 -10.45 5.77
N HIS A 107 9.78 -10.28 5.47
CA HIS A 107 10.43 -10.80 4.27
C HIS A 107 10.60 -12.34 4.27
N LEU A 108 9.48 -13.04 4.34
CA LEU A 108 9.38 -14.48 4.53
C LEU A 108 9.34 -15.25 3.22
N ASN A 109 8.79 -14.66 2.16
CA ASN A 109 8.59 -15.29 0.86
C ASN A 109 9.64 -14.83 -0.17
N THR A 110 9.95 -13.53 -0.20
CA THR A 110 10.84 -12.93 -1.21
C THR A 110 12.31 -13.39 -1.12
N TRP A 111 12.70 -14.11 -0.06
CA TRP A 111 14.04 -14.68 0.12
C TRP A 111 14.08 -16.21 0.12
N GLN A 112 12.95 -16.85 -0.20
CA GLN A 112 12.86 -18.30 -0.32
C GLN A 112 13.12 -18.77 -1.75
N ASN A 113 13.43 -20.05 -1.91
CA ASN A 113 13.33 -20.67 -3.23
C ASN A 113 11.88 -20.59 -3.71
N TYR A 114 11.69 -20.48 -5.02
CA TYR A 114 10.35 -20.34 -5.62
C TYR A 114 9.37 -21.44 -5.16
N ASP A 115 9.82 -22.69 -5.09
CA ASP A 115 8.98 -23.83 -4.69
C ASP A 115 8.65 -23.85 -3.18
N ASP A 116 9.39 -23.09 -2.37
CA ASP A 116 9.20 -22.99 -0.90
C ASP A 116 8.31 -21.79 -0.51
N GLN A 117 7.98 -20.91 -1.45
CA GLN A 117 7.11 -19.76 -1.21
C GLN A 117 5.68 -20.21 -0.94
N VAL A 118 5.08 -19.70 0.13
CA VAL A 118 3.64 -19.92 0.41
C VAL A 118 2.74 -18.86 -0.20
N SER A 119 3.35 -17.74 -0.63
CA SER A 119 2.76 -16.60 -1.31
C SER A 119 3.87 -15.93 -2.11
N ASP A 120 3.56 -15.35 -3.26
CA ASP A 120 4.49 -14.51 -4.02
C ASP A 120 4.70 -13.13 -3.37
N HIS A 121 3.82 -12.76 -2.43
CA HIS A 121 3.93 -11.56 -1.61
C HIS A 121 4.37 -11.86 -0.16
N ASP A 122 5.19 -10.99 0.41
CA ASP A 122 5.51 -10.93 1.84
C ASP A 122 4.36 -10.29 2.64
N PRO A 123 4.02 -10.82 3.83
CA PRO A 123 3.00 -10.21 4.67
C PRO A 123 3.55 -9.00 5.44
N SER A 124 2.73 -7.96 5.54
CA SER A 124 2.97 -6.82 6.44
C SER A 124 2.17 -6.97 7.73
N VAL A 125 2.78 -6.67 8.88
CA VAL A 125 2.16 -6.81 10.21
C VAL A 125 2.19 -5.48 10.92
N ALA A 126 1.00 -5.02 11.33
CA ALA A 126 0.82 -3.79 12.09
C ALA A 126 0.19 -4.08 13.46
N LYS A 127 0.68 -3.41 14.51
CA LYS A 127 0.08 -3.39 15.84
C LYS A 127 -0.37 -1.98 16.18
N PHE A 128 -1.69 -1.82 16.31
CA PHE A 128 -2.34 -0.55 16.59
C PHE A 128 -2.67 -0.39 18.07
N HIS A 129 -2.67 0.86 18.52
CA HIS A 129 -3.14 1.27 19.84
C HIS A 129 -4.48 2.01 19.68
N LEU A 130 -5.58 1.27 19.78
CA LEU A 130 -6.94 1.83 19.67
C LEU A 130 -7.49 2.10 21.08
N CYS A 131 -7.79 3.37 21.36
CA CYS A 131 -8.35 3.83 22.65
C CYS A 131 -9.75 4.42 22.46
#